data_AF-D2BE36-F1
#
_entry.id   AF-D2BE36-F1
#
_cell.length_a   1.000
_cell.length_b   1.000
_cell.length_c   1.000
_cell.angle_alpha   90.00
_cell.angle_beta   90.00
_cell.angle_gamma   90.00
#
_symmetry.space_group_name_H-M   'P 1'
#
loop_
_entity.id
_entity.type
_entity.pdbx_description
1 polymer ?
#
loop_
_entity_poly.entity_id
_entity_poly.type
_entity_poly.pdbx_seq_one_letter_code
_entity_poly.pdbx_strand_id
1 'polypeptide(L)'
;MLPPRFLRRLILAPLLIVLTVVAVVTLPIWLLVVAAASLRLPPPQRRGTRLVWFAVAWLTLESMALVACLGLWVAGGFGGRLHRDEHQERHYALIRWFLSRVYGAAVRIFRLSVEVDEPPHTPDELSRRLTRPVIVLSRHAGPGDSFLLIHHLLVLYGRRPRIVMKAALQFDPSLDVVINRLPNAFVPRKVAESGILTEIRRLASDMDADDALVIFPEGGNFTPRRRWRAIFRLEEKGLAEEASRARRLEHLLAPRPNGAIAAIEACPTADVIFVAHTGLDDLITIGDVWRRLPVRAEIRARWWRVRSADVPRDRESQIRWLFDHWEKIDAWIAENRPAPAGT
;
A
#
# COMPACT_ATOMS: atom_id res chain seq x y z
N MET A 1 -5.52 4.75 -21.90
CA MET A 1 -4.33 3.90 -22.18
C MET A 1 -3.14 4.59 -21.55
N LEU A 2 -2.11 3.87 -21.10
CA LEU A 2 -0.91 4.51 -20.56
C LEU A 2 -0.08 5.08 -21.72
N PRO A 3 0.41 6.32 -21.63
CA PRO A 3 1.32 6.85 -22.63
C PRO A 3 2.62 6.03 -22.68
N PRO A 4 3.34 6.03 -23.81
CA PRO A 4 4.61 5.33 -23.96
C PRO A 4 5.62 5.72 -22.87
N ARG A 5 6.52 4.79 -22.53
CA ARG A 5 7.54 4.99 -21.48
C ARG A 5 8.38 6.25 -21.69
N PHE A 6 8.77 6.56 -22.94
CA PHE A 6 9.55 7.76 -23.25
C PHE A 6 8.78 9.04 -22.91
N LEU A 7 7.48 9.10 -23.23
CA LEU A 7 6.64 10.26 -22.95
C LEU A 7 6.47 10.46 -21.45
N ARG A 8 6.27 9.37 -20.70
CA ARG A 8 6.18 9.43 -19.24
C ARG A 8 7.47 9.98 -18.61
N ARG A 9 8.62 9.50 -19.07
CA ARG A 9 9.92 9.87 -18.49
C ARG A 9 10.44 11.23 -18.96
N LEU A 10 10.16 11.64 -20.20
CA LEU A 10 10.65 12.91 -20.76
C LEU A 10 9.69 14.08 -20.54
N ILE A 11 8.41 13.82 -20.25
CA ILE A 11 7.43 14.87 -20.00
C ILE A 11 6.98 14.87 -18.55
N LEU A 12 6.45 13.76 -18.03
CA LEU A 12 5.84 13.77 -16.69
C LEU A 12 6.86 13.97 -15.58
N ALA A 13 8.04 13.36 -15.67
CA ALA A 13 9.08 13.54 -14.66
C ALA A 13 9.64 14.99 -14.61
N PRO A 14 10.03 15.64 -15.73
CA PRO A 14 10.39 17.06 -15.70
C PRO A 14 9.24 17.98 -15.31
N LEU A 15 8.01 17.69 -15.76
CA LEU A 15 6.83 18.46 -15.38
C LEU A 15 6.60 18.45 -13.86
N LEU A 16 6.80 17.31 -13.20
CA LEU A 16 6.70 17.22 -11.75
C LEU A 16 7.75 18.10 -11.05
N ILE A 17 8.98 18.15 -11.55
CA ILE A 17 10.04 19.01 -11.01
C ILE A 17 9.66 20.48 -11.18
N VAL A 18 9.16 20.88 -12.37
CA VAL A 18 8.67 22.23 -12.61
C VAL A 18 7.51 22.58 -11.68
N LEU A 19 6.54 21.67 -11.52
CA LEU A 19 5.41 21.86 -10.60
C LEU A 19 5.89 22.03 -9.16
N THR A 20 6.91 21.27 -8.76
CA THR A 20 7.51 21.38 -7.43
C THR A 20 8.16 22.75 -7.23
N VAL A 21 8.94 23.23 -8.21
CA VAL A 21 9.55 24.57 -8.16
C VAL A 21 8.47 25.64 -8.06
N VAL A 22 7.43 25.57 -8.90
CA VAL A 22 6.29 26.50 -8.84
C VAL A 22 5.62 26.46 -7.48
N ALA A 23 5.33 25.27 -6.93
CA ALA A 23 4.69 25.11 -5.63
C ALA A 23 5.54 25.69 -4.48
N VAL A 24 6.86 25.52 -4.52
CA VAL A 24 7.79 26.08 -3.52
C VAL A 24 7.87 27.60 -3.64
N VAL A 25 8.04 28.14 -4.85
CA VAL A 25 8.14 29.59 -5.07
C VAL A 25 6.83 30.30 -4.72
N THR A 26 5.69 29.69 -5.04
CA THR A 26 4.35 30.24 -4.74
C THR A 26 3.84 29.88 -3.35
N LEU A 27 4.63 29.17 -2.53
CA LEU A 27 4.24 28.73 -1.19
C LEU A 27 3.72 29.88 -0.31
N PRO A 28 4.35 31.06 -0.24
CA PRO A 28 3.83 32.16 0.58
C PRO A 28 2.40 32.56 0.19
N ILE A 29 2.09 32.53 -1.11
CA ILE A 29 0.76 32.86 -1.64
C ILE A 29 -0.24 31.80 -1.18
N TRP A 30 0.07 30.50 -1.32
CA TRP A 30 -0.80 29.42 -0.86
C TRP A 30 -1.05 29.47 0.64
N LEU A 31 -0.04 29.78 1.43
CA LEU A 31 -0.18 29.95 2.88
C LEU A 31 -1.10 31.12 3.23
N LEU A 32 -0.96 32.26 2.55
CA LEU A 32 -1.83 33.42 2.74
C LEU A 32 -3.28 33.11 2.35
N VAL A 33 -3.49 32.48 1.18
CA VAL A 33 -4.83 32.10 0.71
C VAL A 33 -5.51 31.16 1.69
N VAL A 34 -4.80 30.12 2.15
CA VAL A 34 -5.38 29.15 3.08
C VAL A 34 -5.56 29.74 4.48
N ALA A 35 -4.67 30.62 4.93
CA ALA A 35 -4.86 31.37 6.18
C ALA A 35 -6.11 32.27 6.10
N ALA A 36 -6.28 33.04 5.03
CA ALA A 36 -7.45 33.87 4.82
C ALA A 36 -8.74 33.05 4.72
N ALA A 37 -8.71 31.92 4.01
CA ALA A 37 -9.83 30.99 3.92
C ALA A 37 -10.15 30.35 5.30
N SER A 38 -9.14 30.05 6.11
CA SER A 38 -9.31 29.45 7.44
C SER A 38 -10.10 30.32 8.41
N LEU A 39 -10.11 31.64 8.22
CA LEU A 39 -10.93 32.57 9.01
C LEU A 39 -12.42 32.41 8.74
N ARG A 40 -12.81 31.97 7.53
CA ARG A 40 -14.20 31.88 7.08
C ARG A 40 -14.76 30.45 7.08
N LEU A 41 -13.89 29.44 7.13
CA LEU A 41 -14.29 28.04 7.06
C LEU A 41 -14.58 27.46 8.46
N PRO A 42 -15.51 26.50 8.58
CA PRO A 42 -15.70 25.77 9.84
C PRO A 42 -14.47 24.90 10.18
N PRO A 43 -14.27 24.53 11.46
CA PRO A 43 -13.39 23.41 11.80
C PRO A 43 -13.98 22.12 11.19
N PRO A 44 -13.19 21.24 10.53
CA PRO A 44 -11.73 21.11 10.51
C PRO A 44 -10.99 21.80 9.34
N GLN A 45 -11.70 22.40 8.37
CA GLN A 45 -11.11 22.94 7.13
C GLN A 45 -10.14 24.12 7.38
N ARG A 46 -10.18 24.72 8.57
CA ARG A 46 -9.19 25.69 9.05
C ARG A 46 -7.75 25.16 9.06
N ARG A 47 -7.57 23.84 8.99
CA ARG A 47 -6.26 23.18 9.03
C ARG A 47 -5.63 22.98 7.64
N GLY A 48 -6.16 23.61 6.60
CA GLY A 48 -5.63 23.52 5.24
C GLY A 48 -4.13 23.83 5.13
N THR A 49 -3.58 24.66 6.03
CA THR A 49 -2.15 24.98 6.06
C THR A 49 -1.28 23.74 6.25
N ARG A 50 -1.74 22.75 7.04
CA ARG A 50 -1.07 21.46 7.20
C ARG A 50 -1.01 20.70 5.87
N LEU A 51 -2.07 20.77 5.07
CA LEU A 51 -2.12 20.13 3.76
C LEU A 51 -1.21 20.79 2.74
N VAL A 52 -1.16 22.13 2.71
CA VAL A 52 -0.22 22.85 1.85
C VAL A 52 1.22 22.46 2.19
N TRP A 53 1.59 22.48 3.47
CA TRP A 53 2.92 22.07 3.91
C TRP A 53 3.25 20.63 3.56
N PHE A 54 2.32 19.70 3.81
CA PHE A 54 2.53 18.29 3.48
C PHE A 54 2.63 18.06 1.97
N ALA A 55 1.81 18.75 1.17
CA ALA A 55 1.85 18.65 -0.29
C ALA A 55 3.17 19.15 -0.86
N VAL A 56 3.68 20.30 -0.38
CA VAL A 56 4.99 20.82 -0.82
C VAL A 56 6.12 19.90 -0.35
N ALA A 57 6.07 19.39 0.88
CA ALA A 57 7.05 18.42 1.36
C ALA A 57 7.05 17.13 0.51
N TRP A 58 5.87 16.61 0.17
CA TRP A 58 5.70 15.45 -0.70
C TRP A 58 6.30 15.69 -2.08
N LEU A 59 5.90 16.77 -2.77
CA LEU A 59 6.39 17.12 -4.11
C LEU A 59 7.92 17.30 -4.13
N THR A 60 8.46 17.92 -3.08
CA THR A 60 9.91 18.11 -2.93
C THR A 60 10.62 16.76 -2.79
N LEU A 61 10.14 15.88 -1.91
CA LEU A 61 10.71 14.55 -1.72
C LEU A 61 10.59 13.69 -2.98
N GLU A 62 9.48 13.78 -3.70
CA GLU A 62 9.24 13.07 -4.94
C GLU A 62 10.22 13.53 -6.04
N SER A 63 10.41 14.84 -6.18
CA SER A 63 11.42 15.42 -7.08
C SER A 63 12.84 15.01 -6.70
N MET A 64 13.19 15.01 -5.42
CA MET A 64 14.50 14.53 -4.95
C MET A 64 14.71 13.05 -5.27
N ALA A 65 13.69 12.21 -5.10
CA ALA A 65 13.77 10.80 -5.44
C ALA A 65 13.99 10.59 -6.95
N LEU A 66 13.33 11.36 -7.81
CA LEU A 66 13.55 11.33 -9.26
C LEU A 66 14.98 11.74 -9.65
N VAL A 67 15.49 12.82 -9.06
CA VAL A 67 16.88 13.27 -9.29
C VAL A 67 17.88 12.20 -8.81
N ALA A 68 17.63 11.60 -7.65
CA ALA A 68 18.45 10.49 -7.15
C ALA A 68 18.39 9.27 -8.08
N CYS A 69 17.21 8.93 -8.61
CA CYS A 69 17.07 7.87 -9.61
C CYS A 69 17.80 8.15 -10.91
N LEU A 70 17.86 9.42 -11.35
CA LEU A 70 18.67 9.82 -12.49
C LEU A 70 20.16 9.62 -12.19
N GLY A 71 20.64 10.08 -11.03
CA GLY A 71 22.01 9.87 -10.58
C GLY A 71 22.40 8.39 -10.50
N LEU A 72 21.55 7.55 -9.90
CA LEU A 72 21.75 6.09 -9.84
C LEU A 72 21.78 5.44 -11.22
N TRP A 73 21.00 5.96 -12.18
CA TRP A 73 20.98 5.45 -13.55
C TRP A 73 22.25 5.82 -14.32
N VAL A 74 22.74 7.05 -14.17
CA VAL A 74 24.03 7.49 -14.73
C VAL A 74 25.18 6.67 -14.12
N ALA A 75 25.23 6.55 -12.79
CA ALA A 75 26.25 5.75 -12.09
C ALA A 75 26.18 4.25 -12.44
N GLY A 76 25.00 3.74 -12.80
CA GLY A 76 24.78 2.38 -13.25
C GLY A 76 25.10 2.11 -14.73
N GLY A 77 25.75 3.06 -15.41
CA GLY A 77 26.13 2.94 -16.82
C GLY A 77 24.91 2.96 -17.75
N PHE A 78 24.03 3.95 -17.58
CA PHE A 78 22.85 4.15 -18.43
C PHE A 78 21.89 2.95 -18.43
N GLY A 79 21.93 2.15 -17.37
CA GLY A 79 21.04 1.01 -17.16
C GLY A 79 21.68 -0.36 -17.39
N GLY A 80 22.94 -0.42 -17.82
CA GLY A 80 23.66 -1.69 -18.03
C GLY A 80 23.79 -2.55 -16.77
N ARG A 81 23.68 -1.97 -15.57
CA ARG A 81 23.81 -2.69 -14.28
C ARG A 81 22.55 -2.70 -13.42
N LEU A 82 21.40 -2.29 -13.96
CA LEU A 82 20.14 -2.16 -13.20
C LEU A 82 19.67 -3.47 -12.52
N HIS A 83 20.05 -4.62 -13.07
CA HIS A 83 19.59 -5.93 -12.57
C HIS A 83 20.54 -6.56 -11.55
N ARG A 84 21.68 -5.93 -11.23
CA ARG A 84 22.60 -6.41 -10.18
C ARG A 84 22.00 -6.15 -8.80
N ASP A 85 22.22 -7.07 -7.88
CA ASP A 85 21.70 -7.01 -6.51
C ASP A 85 22.10 -5.70 -5.80
N GLU A 86 23.36 -5.27 -5.94
CA GLU A 86 23.85 -3.98 -5.40
C GLU A 86 23.03 -2.76 -5.89
N HIS A 87 22.55 -2.80 -7.14
CA HIS A 87 21.73 -1.71 -7.68
C HIS A 87 20.31 -1.78 -7.13
N GLN A 88 19.75 -2.97 -6.91
CA GLN A 88 18.44 -3.14 -6.28
C GLN A 88 18.49 -2.64 -4.83
N GLU A 89 19.53 -2.98 -4.07
CA GLU A 89 19.74 -2.50 -2.70
C GLU A 89 19.78 -0.98 -2.62
N ARG A 90 20.47 -0.31 -3.54
CA ARG A 90 20.49 1.17 -3.61
C ARG A 90 19.10 1.76 -3.87
N HIS A 91 18.29 1.12 -4.71
CA HIS A 91 16.91 1.56 -4.94
C HIS A 91 16.02 1.31 -3.72
N TYR A 92 16.17 0.16 -3.04
CA TYR A 92 15.50 -0.08 -1.75
C TYR A 92 15.93 0.93 -0.68
N ALA A 93 17.22 1.31 -0.62
CA ALA A 93 17.71 2.35 0.27
C ALA A 93 17.09 3.73 -0.04
N LEU A 94 16.92 4.06 -1.33
CA LEU A 94 16.24 5.28 -1.75
C LEU A 94 14.76 5.27 -1.34
N ILE A 95 14.05 4.15 -1.55
CA ILE A 95 12.65 4.01 -1.09
C ILE A 95 12.60 4.13 0.44
N ARG A 96 13.50 3.45 1.16
CA ARG A 96 13.57 3.51 2.62
C ARG A 96 13.73 4.97 3.09
N TRP A 97 14.68 5.70 2.52
CA TRP A 97 14.86 7.13 2.80
C TRP A 97 13.58 7.93 2.52
N PHE A 98 12.99 7.79 1.33
CA PHE A 98 11.80 8.52 0.92
C PHE A 98 10.63 8.26 1.87
N LEU A 99 10.32 6.98 2.12
CA LEU A 99 9.23 6.58 3.02
C LEU A 99 9.47 7.09 4.45
N SER A 100 10.70 7.02 4.98
CA SER A 100 11.03 7.57 6.29
C SER A 100 10.83 9.09 6.38
N ARG A 101 11.19 9.83 5.32
CA ARG A 101 11.01 11.30 5.29
C ARG A 101 9.53 11.69 5.19
N VAL A 102 8.77 11.03 4.32
CA VAL A 102 7.33 11.26 4.19
C VAL A 102 6.60 10.88 5.47
N TYR A 103 6.90 9.72 6.06
CA TYR A 103 6.31 9.31 7.34
C TYR A 103 6.63 10.31 8.45
N GLY A 104 7.89 10.74 8.58
CA GLY A 104 8.28 11.77 9.55
C GLY A 104 7.60 13.12 9.30
N ALA A 105 7.32 13.49 8.06
CA ALA A 105 6.51 14.68 7.75
C ALA A 105 5.05 14.49 8.19
N ALA A 106 4.47 13.31 7.95
CA ALA A 106 3.11 12.99 8.37
C ALA A 106 2.96 13.00 9.91
N VAL A 107 3.93 12.44 10.65
CA VAL A 107 3.98 12.48 12.12
C VAL A 107 4.02 13.92 12.62
N ARG A 108 4.88 14.78 12.06
CA ARG A 108 4.98 16.18 12.51
C ARG A 108 3.76 17.01 12.16
N ILE A 109 3.25 16.88 10.93
CA ILE A 109 2.22 17.76 10.37
C ILE A 109 0.82 17.32 10.83
N PHE A 110 0.52 16.02 10.78
CA PHE A 110 -0.80 15.48 11.13
C PHE A 110 -0.86 14.86 12.52
N ARG A 111 0.24 14.90 13.29
CA ARG A 111 0.35 14.21 14.58
C ARG A 111 0.01 12.74 14.45
N LEU A 112 0.48 12.12 13.36
CA LEU A 112 0.19 10.73 13.05
C LEU A 112 0.69 9.81 14.16
N SER A 113 -0.20 8.97 14.68
CA SER A 113 0.09 7.87 15.60
C SER A 113 -0.27 6.58 14.90
N VAL A 114 0.68 5.65 14.81
CA VAL A 114 0.42 4.30 14.28
C VAL A 114 0.73 3.30 15.38
N GLU A 115 -0.30 2.58 15.81
CA GLU A 115 -0.18 1.50 16.79
C GLU A 115 -0.38 0.17 16.07
N VAL A 116 0.63 -0.69 16.12
CA VAL A 116 0.60 -2.03 15.52
C VAL A 116 0.55 -3.04 16.66
N ASP A 117 -0.57 -3.74 16.78
CA ASP A 117 -0.75 -4.87 17.68
C ASP A 117 -0.20 -6.14 17.00
N GLU A 118 0.89 -6.67 17.55
CA GLU A 118 1.48 -7.94 17.15
C GLU A 118 1.38 -8.94 18.30
N PRO A 119 1.07 -10.22 18.04
CA PRO A 119 1.16 -11.24 19.07
C PRO A 119 2.58 -11.31 19.64
N PRO A 120 2.76 -11.42 20.97
CA PRO A 120 4.06 -11.47 21.60
C PRO A 120 4.89 -12.64 21.06
N HIS A 121 6.14 -12.36 20.69
CA HIS A 121 7.03 -13.36 20.10
C HIS A 121 7.82 -14.11 21.15
N THR A 122 7.92 -15.42 20.97
CA THR A 122 8.97 -16.22 21.61
C THR A 122 10.33 -15.94 20.94
N PRO A 123 11.47 -16.12 21.65
CA PRO A 123 12.80 -15.91 21.08
C PRO A 123 13.04 -16.72 19.79
N ASP A 124 12.56 -17.97 19.74
CA ASP A 124 12.67 -18.84 18.57
C ASP A 124 11.87 -18.30 17.35
N GLU A 125 10.72 -17.68 17.59
CA GLU A 125 9.92 -17.06 16.53
C GLU A 125 10.57 -15.79 15.96
N LEU A 126 11.34 -15.07 16.79
CA LEU A 126 12.11 -13.91 16.36
C LEU A 126 13.28 -14.33 15.49
N SER A 127 14.04 -15.36 15.89
CA SER A 127 15.15 -15.90 15.10
C SER A 127 14.69 -16.43 13.74
N ARG A 128 13.55 -17.13 13.71
CA ARG A 128 12.96 -17.67 12.47
C ARG A 128 12.29 -16.61 11.60
N ARG A 129 11.87 -15.47 12.18
CA ARG A 129 11.36 -14.32 11.41
C ARG A 129 12.40 -13.94 10.37
N LEU A 130 13.65 -13.80 10.74
CA LEU A 130 14.73 -13.32 9.87
C LEU A 130 15.17 -14.32 8.77
N THR A 131 14.64 -15.54 8.74
CA THR A 131 15.15 -16.60 7.86
C THR A 131 14.18 -17.03 6.77
N ARG A 132 13.01 -16.40 6.65
CA ARG A 132 11.95 -16.83 5.71
C ARG A 132 11.25 -15.66 5.01
N PRO A 133 10.90 -15.81 3.73
CA PRO A 133 10.04 -14.86 3.03
C PRO A 133 8.66 -14.76 3.70
N VAL A 134 7.96 -13.65 3.45
CA VAL A 134 6.60 -13.44 3.97
C VAL A 134 5.61 -13.03 2.88
N ILE A 135 4.43 -13.64 2.89
CA ILE A 135 3.29 -13.22 2.05
C ILE A 135 2.35 -12.41 2.92
N VAL A 136 2.16 -11.14 2.58
CA VAL A 136 1.34 -10.20 3.34
C VAL A 136 -0.01 -10.02 2.65
N LEU A 137 -1.07 -10.45 3.32
CA LEU A 137 -2.46 -10.33 2.89
C LEU A 137 -3.11 -9.19 3.68
N SER A 138 -3.24 -8.02 3.05
CA SER A 138 -3.79 -6.82 3.70
C SER A 138 -5.18 -6.49 3.18
N ARG A 139 -6.04 -5.96 4.06
CA ARG A 139 -7.23 -5.21 3.63
C ARG A 139 -6.84 -3.96 2.84
N HIS A 140 -7.72 -3.46 1.97
CA HIS A 140 -7.50 -2.21 1.23
C HIS A 140 -8.57 -1.16 1.57
N ALA A 141 -8.20 -0.17 2.38
CA ALA A 141 -9.05 0.92 2.85
C ALA A 141 -8.77 2.29 2.20
N GLY A 142 -7.63 2.50 1.52
CA GLY A 142 -7.35 3.78 0.84
C GLY A 142 -5.90 3.97 0.41
N PRO A 143 -5.56 4.97 -0.42
CA PRO A 143 -4.21 5.11 -0.97
C PRO A 143 -3.09 5.26 0.08
N GLY A 144 -3.40 5.81 1.25
CA GLY A 144 -2.44 5.94 2.36
C GLY A 144 -2.11 4.63 3.08
N ASP A 145 -2.96 3.59 2.96
CA ASP A 145 -2.76 2.32 3.67
C ASP A 145 -1.52 1.57 3.17
N SER A 146 -1.35 1.56 1.85
CA SER A 146 -0.32 0.85 1.15
C SER A 146 1.01 1.52 1.47
N PHE A 147 1.04 2.85 1.46
CA PHE A 147 2.21 3.61 1.88
C PHE A 147 2.68 3.21 3.29
N LEU A 148 1.78 3.15 4.28
CA LEU A 148 2.13 2.80 5.65
C LEU A 148 2.57 1.34 5.78
N LEU A 149 1.89 0.42 5.12
CA LEU A 149 2.26 -0.99 5.10
C LEU A 149 3.68 -1.18 4.54
N ILE A 150 3.96 -0.57 3.39
CA ILE A 150 5.27 -0.64 2.74
C ILE A 150 6.35 0.03 3.61
N HIS A 151 6.04 1.16 4.25
CA HIS A 151 6.94 1.81 5.21
C HIS A 151 7.30 0.86 6.35
N HIS A 152 6.32 0.24 7.02
CA HIS A 152 6.58 -0.67 8.13
C HIS A 152 7.41 -1.88 7.68
N LEU A 153 7.04 -2.51 6.57
CA LEU A 153 7.78 -3.63 5.99
C LEU A 153 9.25 -3.26 5.75
N LEU A 154 9.52 -2.17 5.02
CA LEU A 154 10.87 -1.83 4.58
C LEU A 154 11.75 -1.13 5.62
N VAL A 155 11.16 -0.26 6.44
CA VAL A 155 11.89 0.57 7.40
C VAL A 155 12.00 -0.11 8.76
N LEU A 156 10.92 -0.70 9.27
CA LEU A 156 10.89 -1.27 10.61
C LEU A 156 11.24 -2.76 10.61
N TYR A 157 10.72 -3.53 9.65
CA TYR A 157 10.92 -4.97 9.59
C TYR A 157 12.05 -5.42 8.65
N GLY A 158 12.71 -4.48 7.98
CA GLY A 158 13.81 -4.76 7.07
C GLY A 158 13.43 -5.55 5.82
N ARG A 159 12.13 -5.65 5.51
CA ARG A 159 11.61 -6.46 4.40
C ARG A 159 11.58 -5.71 3.09
N ARG A 160 12.06 -6.35 2.02
CA ARG A 160 12.01 -5.87 0.64
C ARG A 160 10.61 -6.13 0.05
N PRO A 161 9.76 -5.12 -0.08
CA PRO A 161 8.41 -5.32 -0.59
C PRO A 161 8.42 -5.61 -2.09
N ARG A 162 7.59 -6.57 -2.49
CA ARG A 162 7.25 -6.93 -3.85
C ARG A 162 5.75 -6.79 -4.01
N ILE A 163 5.29 -6.01 -4.99
CA ILE A 163 3.90 -5.57 -5.06
C ILE A 163 3.38 -5.72 -6.48
N VAL A 164 2.14 -6.20 -6.59
CA VAL A 164 1.36 -6.16 -7.82
C VAL A 164 0.47 -4.93 -7.79
N MET A 165 0.72 -4.00 -8.72
CA MET A 165 0.13 -2.66 -8.73
C MET A 165 -0.68 -2.44 -10.00
N LYS A 166 -1.67 -1.55 -9.93
CA LYS A 166 -2.38 -1.11 -11.15
C LYS A 166 -1.43 -0.32 -12.03
N ALA A 167 -1.39 -0.62 -13.32
CA ALA A 167 -0.50 0.07 -14.24
C ALA A 167 -0.76 1.59 -14.32
N ALA A 168 -1.97 2.06 -13.98
CA ALA A 168 -2.30 3.48 -13.87
C ALA A 168 -1.46 4.24 -12.82
N LEU A 169 -0.88 3.55 -11.83
CA LEU A 169 0.02 4.20 -10.86
C LEU A 169 1.31 4.71 -11.52
N GLN A 170 1.64 4.28 -12.74
CA GLN A 170 2.75 4.83 -13.53
C GLN A 170 2.49 6.24 -14.10
N PHE A 171 1.33 6.86 -13.81
CA PHE A 171 1.15 8.29 -14.05
C PHE A 171 1.91 9.14 -13.03
N ASP A 172 2.18 8.60 -11.85
CA ASP A 172 3.14 9.14 -10.90
C ASP A 172 4.56 8.84 -11.43
N PRO A 173 5.36 9.87 -11.75
CA PRO A 173 6.68 9.67 -12.35
C PRO A 173 7.65 8.95 -11.42
N SER A 174 7.58 9.20 -10.11
CA SER A 174 8.47 8.56 -9.14
C SER A 174 8.18 7.06 -9.03
N LEU A 175 6.90 6.68 -8.99
CA LEU A 175 6.49 5.29 -9.03
C LEU A 175 6.84 4.63 -10.35
N ASP A 176 6.63 5.29 -11.50
CA ASP A 176 7.04 4.75 -12.81
C ASP A 176 8.54 4.47 -12.89
N VAL A 177 9.38 5.35 -12.34
CA VAL A 177 10.83 5.20 -12.43
C VAL A 177 11.35 4.20 -11.41
N VAL A 178 10.98 4.33 -10.13
CA VAL A 178 11.54 3.54 -9.02
C VAL A 178 11.02 2.10 -9.05
N ILE A 179 9.70 1.91 -9.18
CA ILE A 179 9.07 0.59 -9.01
C ILE A 179 9.42 -0.34 -10.18
N ASN A 180 9.57 0.19 -11.40
CA ASN A 180 10.00 -0.60 -12.56
C ASN A 180 11.48 -1.05 -12.49
N ARG A 181 12.25 -0.63 -11.48
CA ARG A 181 13.67 -1.04 -11.28
C ARG A 181 13.84 -2.08 -10.17
N LEU A 182 12.73 -2.51 -9.56
CA LEU A 182 12.68 -3.48 -8.47
C LEU A 182 11.76 -4.63 -8.87
N PRO A 183 11.79 -5.78 -8.16
CA PRO A 183 10.91 -6.92 -8.41
C PRO A 183 9.45 -6.61 -8.04
N ASN A 184 8.80 -5.80 -8.86
CA ASN A 184 7.39 -5.41 -8.79
C ASN A 184 6.71 -5.66 -10.13
N ALA A 185 5.37 -5.63 -10.15
CA ALA A 185 4.60 -5.83 -11.37
C ALA A 185 3.51 -4.77 -11.53
N PHE A 186 3.40 -4.22 -12.75
CA PHE A 186 2.32 -3.32 -13.13
C PHE A 186 1.31 -4.02 -14.04
N VAL A 187 0.06 -4.12 -13.58
CA VAL A 187 -1.02 -4.84 -14.27
C VAL A 187 -1.96 -3.86 -14.97
N PRO A 188 -2.14 -3.96 -16.30
CA PRO A 188 -3.12 -3.17 -17.04
C PRO A 188 -4.56 -3.43 -16.59
N ARG A 189 -5.45 -2.44 -16.76
CA ARG A 189 -6.87 -2.56 -16.37
C ARG A 189 -7.62 -3.71 -17.06
N LYS A 190 -7.24 -4.04 -18.30
CA LYS A 190 -7.88 -5.08 -19.13
C LYS A 190 -7.04 -6.36 -19.25
N VAL A 191 -6.21 -6.67 -18.25
CA VAL A 191 -5.49 -7.95 -18.24
C VAL A 191 -6.41 -9.06 -17.71
N ALA A 192 -6.34 -10.23 -18.35
CA ALA A 192 -7.03 -11.42 -17.89
C ALA A 192 -6.51 -11.85 -16.51
N GLU A 193 -7.35 -12.47 -15.69
CA GLU A 193 -6.96 -12.91 -14.35
C GLU A 193 -5.71 -13.81 -14.38
N SER A 194 -5.58 -14.67 -15.39
CA SER A 194 -4.39 -15.49 -15.63
C SER A 194 -3.09 -14.70 -15.69
N GLY A 195 -3.09 -13.53 -16.34
CA GLY A 195 -1.91 -12.66 -16.41
C GLY A 195 -1.52 -12.06 -15.05
N ILE A 196 -2.51 -11.74 -14.21
CA ILE A 196 -2.26 -11.29 -12.83
C ILE A 196 -1.60 -12.42 -12.03
N LEU A 197 -2.14 -13.64 -12.14
CA LEU A 197 -1.61 -14.80 -11.44
C LEU A 197 -0.19 -15.16 -11.88
N THR A 198 0.14 -15.00 -13.18
CA THR A 198 1.51 -15.18 -13.67
C THR A 198 2.49 -14.22 -13.00
N GLU A 199 2.14 -12.92 -12.90
CA GLU A 199 3.00 -11.95 -12.21
C GLU A 199 3.12 -12.24 -10.71
N ILE A 200 2.04 -12.64 -10.05
CA ILE A 200 2.08 -13.05 -8.63
C ILE A 200 3.04 -14.22 -8.42
N ARG A 201 2.94 -15.26 -9.25
CA ARG A 201 3.85 -16.43 -9.17
C ARG A 201 5.29 -16.03 -9.41
N ARG A 202 5.54 -15.20 -10.42
CA ARG A 202 6.89 -14.69 -10.74
C ARG A 202 7.49 -13.93 -9.56
N LEU A 203 6.71 -13.07 -8.90
CA LEU A 203 7.18 -12.29 -7.76
C LEU A 203 7.42 -13.14 -6.51
N ALA A 204 6.69 -14.24 -6.36
CA ALA A 204 6.78 -15.14 -5.22
C ALA A 204 7.91 -16.18 -5.36
N SER A 205 8.20 -16.64 -6.57
CA SER A 205 9.05 -17.82 -6.81
C SER A 205 10.52 -17.65 -6.41
N ASP A 206 11.04 -16.43 -6.46
CA ASP A 206 12.45 -16.09 -6.19
C ASP A 206 12.57 -15.17 -4.96
N MET A 207 11.63 -15.27 -4.03
CA MET A 207 11.69 -14.54 -2.76
C MET A 207 12.73 -15.15 -1.82
N ASP A 208 13.56 -14.28 -1.22
CA ASP A 208 14.50 -14.65 -0.17
C ASP A 208 13.97 -14.31 1.24
N ALA A 209 14.80 -14.51 2.25
CA ALA A 209 14.46 -14.29 3.65
C ALA A 209 14.09 -12.83 3.99
N ASP A 210 14.48 -11.85 3.18
CA ASP A 210 14.12 -10.45 3.41
C ASP A 210 12.91 -10.02 2.59
N ASP A 211 12.45 -10.82 1.63
CA ASP A 211 11.37 -10.40 0.76
C ASP A 211 9.98 -10.49 1.42
N ALA A 212 9.11 -9.56 1.04
CA ALA A 212 7.70 -9.53 1.41
C ALA A 212 6.81 -9.30 0.19
N LEU A 213 5.99 -10.30 -0.20
CA LEU A 213 5.01 -10.13 -1.27
C LEU A 213 3.70 -9.59 -0.70
N VAL A 214 3.28 -8.42 -1.17
CA VAL A 214 2.05 -7.77 -0.69
C VAL A 214 0.90 -8.02 -1.67
N ILE A 215 -0.19 -8.57 -1.16
CA ILE A 215 -1.42 -8.84 -1.90
C ILE A 215 -2.59 -8.21 -1.16
N PHE A 216 -3.51 -7.62 -1.92
CA PHE A 216 -4.80 -7.13 -1.42
C PHE A 216 -5.92 -8.03 -1.97
N PRO A 217 -6.32 -9.09 -1.25
CA PRO A 217 -7.28 -10.09 -1.73
C PRO A 217 -8.63 -9.52 -2.18
N GLU A 218 -9.05 -8.37 -1.65
CA GLU A 218 -10.29 -7.69 -2.05
C GLU A 218 -10.28 -7.21 -3.52
N GLY A 219 -9.08 -6.94 -4.06
CA GLY A 219 -8.87 -6.42 -5.41
C GLY A 219 -9.31 -4.96 -5.61
N GLY A 220 -9.65 -4.24 -4.53
CA GLY A 220 -9.96 -2.82 -4.56
C GLY A 220 -10.65 -2.35 -3.27
N ASN A 221 -10.75 -1.03 -3.11
CA ASN A 221 -11.34 -0.42 -1.91
C ASN A 221 -12.80 -0.83 -1.74
N PHE A 222 -13.21 -0.97 -0.49
CA PHE A 222 -14.59 -1.20 -0.10
C PHE A 222 -15.52 -0.10 -0.60
N THR A 223 -16.65 -0.50 -1.21
CA THR A 223 -17.84 0.35 -1.37
C THR A 223 -19.08 -0.52 -1.30
N PRO A 224 -20.24 0.00 -0.84
CA PRO A 224 -21.48 -0.79 -0.78
C PRO A 224 -21.83 -1.43 -2.13
N ARG A 225 -21.66 -0.69 -3.23
CA ARG A 225 -21.88 -1.19 -4.60
C ARG A 225 -20.92 -2.30 -4.99
N ARG A 226 -19.64 -2.23 -4.58
CA ARG A 226 -18.64 -3.28 -4.86
C ARG A 226 -18.91 -4.53 -4.03
N ARG A 227 -19.32 -4.36 -2.77
CA ARG A 227 -19.72 -5.44 -1.87
C ARG A 227 -20.88 -6.24 -2.47
N TRP A 228 -21.96 -5.55 -2.84
CA TRP A 228 -23.13 -6.19 -3.45
C TRP A 228 -22.77 -6.96 -4.73
N ARG A 229 -21.98 -6.35 -5.63
CA ARG A 229 -21.48 -7.04 -6.83
C ARG A 229 -20.53 -8.21 -6.56
N ALA A 230 -19.80 -8.20 -5.45
CA ALA A 230 -18.95 -9.32 -5.08
C ALA A 230 -19.80 -10.51 -4.64
N ILE A 231 -20.81 -10.27 -3.79
CA ILE A 231 -21.77 -11.28 -3.33
C ILE A 231 -22.54 -11.87 -4.52
N PHE A 232 -23.11 -11.02 -5.37
CA PHE A 232 -23.87 -11.46 -6.55
C PHE A 232 -23.03 -12.34 -7.50
N ARG A 233 -21.75 -12.00 -7.72
CA ARG A 233 -20.85 -12.84 -8.54
C ARG A 233 -20.49 -14.17 -7.90
N LEU A 234 -20.53 -14.29 -6.57
CA LEU A 234 -20.37 -15.58 -5.90
C LEU A 234 -21.62 -16.44 -6.11
N GLU A 235 -22.80 -15.84 -6.00
CA GLU A 235 -24.09 -16.49 -6.26
C GLU A 235 -24.20 -17.00 -7.70
N GLU A 236 -23.87 -16.17 -8.69
CA GLU A 236 -23.86 -16.54 -10.12
C GLU A 236 -22.91 -17.72 -10.41
N LYS A 237 -21.86 -17.88 -9.61
CA LYS A 237 -20.89 -18.98 -9.75
C LYS A 237 -21.30 -20.24 -8.99
N GLY A 238 -22.46 -20.26 -8.33
CA GLY A 238 -22.91 -21.36 -7.49
C GLY A 238 -22.15 -21.51 -6.16
N LEU A 239 -21.37 -20.51 -5.78
CA LEU A 239 -20.57 -20.50 -4.54
C LEU A 239 -21.44 -20.00 -3.37
N ALA A 240 -22.45 -20.79 -3.01
CA ALA A 240 -23.49 -20.40 -2.06
C ALA A 240 -22.94 -20.20 -0.63
N GLU A 241 -21.97 -21.01 -0.21
CA GLU A 241 -21.34 -20.87 1.09
C GLU A 241 -20.56 -19.55 1.16
N GLU A 242 -19.64 -19.30 0.23
CA GLU A 242 -18.84 -18.08 0.17
C GLU A 242 -19.71 -16.82 0.01
N ALA A 243 -20.81 -16.90 -0.75
CA ALA A 243 -21.78 -15.82 -0.83
C ALA A 243 -22.42 -15.54 0.54
N SER A 244 -22.81 -16.58 1.29
CA SER A 244 -23.34 -16.45 2.65
C SER A 244 -22.31 -15.82 3.60
N ARG A 245 -21.05 -16.24 3.55
CA ARG A 245 -19.95 -15.64 4.32
C ARG A 245 -19.74 -14.17 3.95
N ALA A 246 -19.71 -13.87 2.66
CA ALA A 246 -19.54 -12.52 2.14
C ALA A 246 -20.68 -11.57 2.58
N ARG A 247 -21.90 -12.07 2.76
CA ARG A 247 -23.03 -11.27 3.29
C ARG A 247 -22.86 -10.89 4.77
N ARG A 248 -22.05 -11.61 5.54
CA ARG A 248 -21.75 -11.30 6.95
C ARG A 248 -20.59 -10.30 7.12
N LEU A 249 -19.74 -10.12 6.10
CA LEU A 249 -18.66 -9.14 6.14
C LEU A 249 -19.25 -7.73 6.00
N GLU A 250 -19.19 -6.92 7.06
CA GLU A 250 -19.79 -5.58 7.07
C GLU A 250 -18.80 -4.49 6.65
N HIS A 251 -17.51 -4.73 6.81
CA HIS A 251 -16.45 -3.74 6.69
C HIS A 251 -15.45 -4.05 5.58
N LEU A 252 -15.51 -5.25 5.02
CA LEU A 252 -14.61 -5.75 3.98
C LEU A 252 -15.36 -6.22 2.74
N LEU A 253 -14.66 -6.24 1.60
CA LEU A 253 -15.10 -7.04 0.45
C LEU A 253 -14.70 -8.50 0.67
N ALA A 254 -15.47 -9.43 0.09
CA ALA A 254 -15.10 -10.84 0.07
C ALA A 254 -13.71 -11.02 -0.59
N PRO A 255 -12.81 -11.80 0.04
CA PRO A 255 -11.48 -12.01 -0.49
C PRO A 255 -11.54 -12.84 -1.77
N ARG A 256 -10.66 -12.55 -2.74
CA ARG A 256 -10.47 -13.37 -3.93
C ARG A 256 -9.30 -14.32 -3.70
N PRO A 257 -9.55 -15.64 -3.60
CA PRO A 257 -8.52 -16.59 -3.14
C PRO A 257 -7.40 -16.81 -4.15
N ASN A 258 -7.68 -16.70 -5.46
CA ASN A 258 -6.75 -17.12 -6.52
C ASN A 258 -5.35 -16.47 -6.41
N GLY A 259 -5.27 -15.17 -6.10
CA GLY A 259 -4.00 -14.47 -5.98
C GLY A 259 -3.20 -14.91 -4.76
N ALA A 260 -3.84 -15.00 -3.59
CA ALA A 260 -3.20 -15.44 -2.36
C ALA A 260 -2.71 -16.90 -2.48
N ILE A 261 -3.56 -17.79 -3.02
CA ILE A 261 -3.23 -19.19 -3.25
C ILE A 261 -2.06 -19.33 -4.23
N ALA A 262 -2.08 -18.62 -5.36
CA ALA A 262 -0.99 -18.68 -6.34
C ALA A 262 0.36 -18.23 -5.76
N ALA A 263 0.35 -17.25 -4.84
CA ALA A 263 1.55 -16.83 -4.12
C ALA A 263 2.05 -17.90 -3.14
N ILE A 264 1.14 -18.50 -2.36
CA ILE A 264 1.48 -19.57 -1.41
C ILE A 264 2.01 -20.81 -2.12
N GLU A 265 1.40 -21.18 -3.26
CA GLU A 265 1.87 -22.28 -4.12
C GLU A 265 3.26 -22.00 -4.69
N ALA A 266 3.54 -20.76 -5.10
CA ALA A 266 4.83 -20.37 -5.67
C ALA A 266 5.93 -20.18 -4.62
N CYS A 267 5.58 -19.91 -3.36
CA CYS A 267 6.53 -19.81 -2.24
C CYS A 267 6.04 -20.61 -1.01
N PRO A 268 6.10 -21.94 -1.02
CA PRO A 268 5.52 -22.80 0.04
C PRO A 268 6.20 -22.68 1.41
N THR A 269 7.38 -22.07 1.45
CA THR A 269 8.20 -21.83 2.64
C THR A 269 7.84 -20.52 3.35
N ALA A 270 7.13 -19.61 2.67
CA ALA A 270 6.79 -18.30 3.18
C ALA A 270 5.75 -18.37 4.30
N ASP A 271 5.97 -17.60 5.36
CA ASP A 271 4.94 -17.37 6.36
C ASP A 271 3.89 -16.40 5.80
N VAL A 272 2.64 -16.53 6.24
CA VAL A 272 1.55 -15.64 5.81
C VAL A 272 1.21 -14.67 6.93
N ILE A 273 1.19 -13.37 6.61
CA ILE A 273 0.81 -12.31 7.53
C ILE A 273 -0.49 -11.69 7.06
N PHE A 274 -1.53 -11.75 7.89
CA PHE A 274 -2.76 -11.00 7.69
C PHE A 274 -2.65 -9.64 8.34
N VAL A 275 -3.02 -8.58 7.62
CA VAL A 275 -2.96 -7.21 8.12
C VAL A 275 -4.36 -6.59 8.09
N ALA A 276 -4.83 -6.24 9.29
CA ALA A 276 -5.95 -5.34 9.48
C ALA A 276 -5.45 -3.96 9.89
N HIS A 277 -6.18 -2.93 9.51
CA HIS A 277 -5.96 -1.57 10.00
C HIS A 277 -7.28 -0.81 10.05
N THR A 278 -7.38 0.26 10.84
CA THR A 278 -8.48 1.22 10.90
C THR A 278 -7.94 2.63 11.05
N GLY A 279 -8.76 3.64 10.72
CA GLY A 279 -8.41 5.07 10.91
C GLY A 279 -8.06 5.82 9.62
N LEU A 280 -7.96 5.12 8.49
CA LEU A 280 -7.84 5.70 7.14
C LEU A 280 -9.08 5.46 6.26
N ASP A 281 -10.09 4.77 6.80
CA ASP A 281 -11.28 4.32 6.06
C ASP A 281 -12.04 5.44 5.36
N ASP A 282 -12.00 6.63 5.95
CA ASP A 282 -12.74 7.81 5.52
C ASP A 282 -11.92 8.78 4.64
N LEU A 283 -10.64 8.47 4.39
CA LEU A 283 -9.68 9.33 3.67
C LEU A 283 -9.36 8.77 2.28
N ILE A 284 -10.40 8.58 1.47
CA ILE A 284 -10.30 7.92 0.16
C ILE A 284 -9.86 8.92 -0.93
N THR A 285 -10.24 10.19 -0.82
CA THR A 285 -9.92 11.24 -1.80
C THR A 285 -9.21 12.44 -1.18
N ILE A 286 -8.52 13.25 -2.00
CA ILE A 286 -7.93 14.54 -1.59
C ILE A 286 -9.00 15.47 -0.99
N GLY A 287 -10.23 15.43 -1.53
CA GLY A 287 -11.36 16.16 -0.99
C GLY A 287 -11.80 15.68 0.39
N ASP A 288 -11.73 14.38 0.66
CA ASP A 288 -12.03 13.83 1.99
C ASP A 288 -10.96 14.22 3.00
N VAL A 289 -9.69 14.19 2.58
CA VAL A 289 -8.56 14.69 3.38
C VAL A 289 -8.74 16.17 3.74
N TRP A 290 -9.18 17.02 2.81
CA TRP A 290 -9.48 18.42 3.08
C TRP A 290 -10.68 18.62 4.02
N ARG A 291 -11.77 17.87 3.80
CA ARG A 291 -13.02 18.02 4.58
C ARG A 291 -12.95 17.40 5.97
N ARG A 292 -12.09 16.40 6.19
CA ARG A 292 -12.07 15.59 7.41
C ARG A 292 -10.72 15.61 8.10
N LEU A 293 -9.89 16.63 7.85
CA LEU A 293 -8.52 16.67 8.35
C LEU A 293 -8.49 16.56 9.88
N PRO A 294 -8.04 15.43 10.45
CA PRO A 294 -8.17 15.20 11.87
C PRO A 294 -7.21 16.11 12.66
N VAL A 295 -7.51 16.32 13.95
CA VAL A 295 -6.59 17.04 14.86
C VAL A 295 -5.29 16.23 14.98
N ARG A 296 -5.49 14.92 15.14
CA ARG A 296 -4.52 13.86 15.28
C ARG A 296 -4.98 12.68 14.43
N ALA A 297 -4.15 12.22 13.51
CA ALA A 297 -4.43 11.01 12.77
C ALA A 297 -4.01 9.80 13.61
N GLU A 298 -4.95 8.96 14.00
CA GLU A 298 -4.68 7.73 14.74
C GLU A 298 -5.01 6.55 13.83
N ILE A 299 -4.03 5.67 13.66
CA ILE A 299 -4.15 4.46 12.86
C ILE A 299 -3.83 3.29 13.78
N ARG A 300 -4.75 2.36 13.87
CA ARG A 300 -4.54 1.09 14.57
C ARG A 300 -4.40 0.00 13.53
N ALA A 301 -3.44 -0.88 13.72
CA ALA A 301 -3.23 -2.04 12.88
C ALA A 301 -3.06 -3.28 13.74
N ARG A 302 -3.45 -4.43 13.21
CA ARG A 302 -3.21 -5.72 13.83
C ARG A 302 -2.70 -6.72 12.81
N TRP A 303 -1.63 -7.41 13.19
CA TRP A 303 -0.93 -8.34 12.33
C TRP A 303 -1.05 -9.74 12.90
N TRP A 304 -1.60 -10.68 12.12
CA TRP A 304 -1.62 -12.10 12.49
C TRP A 304 -0.64 -12.85 11.62
N ARG A 305 0.33 -13.50 12.23
CA ARG A 305 1.30 -14.36 11.53
C ARG A 305 0.85 -15.82 11.62
N VAL A 306 0.85 -16.48 10.46
CA VAL A 306 0.64 -17.91 10.32
C VAL A 306 1.92 -18.50 9.74
N ARG A 307 2.53 -19.45 10.44
CA ARG A 307 3.78 -20.08 9.98
C ARG A 307 3.49 -20.92 8.74
N SER A 308 4.45 -21.04 7.84
CA SER A 308 4.28 -21.83 6.62
C SER A 308 3.92 -23.31 6.86
N ALA A 309 4.27 -23.85 8.02
CA ALA A 309 3.88 -25.20 8.44
C ALA A 309 2.38 -25.32 8.79
N ASP A 310 1.77 -24.23 9.27
CA ASP A 310 0.36 -24.17 9.69
C ASP A 310 -0.56 -23.70 8.54
N VAL A 311 0.01 -23.30 7.39
CA VAL A 311 -0.77 -22.90 6.20
C VAL A 311 -1.32 -24.17 5.52
N PRO A 312 -2.65 -24.27 5.30
CA PRO A 312 -3.25 -25.41 4.62
C PRO A 312 -2.64 -25.64 3.23
N ARG A 313 -2.57 -26.89 2.79
CA ARG A 313 -1.95 -27.27 1.50
C ARG A 313 -2.98 -27.55 0.42
N ASP A 314 -4.17 -28.02 0.80
CA ASP A 314 -5.25 -28.24 -0.15
C ASP A 314 -5.99 -26.92 -0.46
N ARG A 315 -6.45 -26.79 -1.69
CA ARG A 315 -7.03 -25.55 -2.22
C ARG A 315 -8.33 -25.15 -1.50
N GLU A 316 -9.19 -26.11 -1.21
CA GLU A 316 -10.50 -25.84 -0.58
C GLU A 316 -10.33 -25.37 0.86
N SER A 317 -9.44 -25.98 1.63
CA SER A 317 -9.06 -25.57 2.98
C SER A 317 -8.34 -24.23 2.96
N GLN A 318 -7.52 -23.92 1.95
CA GLN A 318 -6.95 -22.57 1.81
C GLN A 318 -8.02 -21.51 1.57
N ILE A 319 -9.05 -21.81 0.75
CA ILE A 319 -10.19 -20.91 0.54
C ILE A 319 -10.92 -20.69 1.86
N ARG A 320 -11.31 -21.76 2.56
CA ARG A 320 -11.99 -21.67 3.86
C ARG A 320 -11.16 -20.89 4.88
N TRP A 321 -9.88 -21.22 5.01
CA TRP A 321 -8.93 -20.55 5.91
C TRP A 321 -8.75 -19.05 5.62
N LEU A 322 -8.72 -18.67 4.33
CA LEU A 322 -8.65 -17.27 3.92
C LEU A 322 -9.90 -16.51 4.35
N PHE A 323 -11.09 -17.09 4.13
CA PHE A 323 -12.34 -16.49 4.60
C PHE A 323 -12.44 -16.46 6.13
N ASP A 324 -11.96 -17.48 6.85
CA ASP A 324 -11.94 -17.51 8.32
C ASP A 324 -11.10 -16.36 8.88
N HIS A 325 -9.93 -16.10 8.29
CA HIS A 325 -9.12 -14.94 8.65
C HIS A 325 -9.80 -13.63 8.26
N TRP A 326 -10.47 -13.57 7.12
CA TRP A 326 -11.18 -12.37 6.69
C TRP A 326 -12.34 -12.00 7.64
N GLU A 327 -13.08 -12.99 8.13
CA GLU A 327 -14.13 -12.78 9.15
C GLU A 327 -13.52 -12.30 10.48
N LYS A 328 -12.36 -12.82 10.90
CA LYS A 328 -11.63 -12.31 12.07
C LYS A 328 -11.18 -10.85 11.89
N ILE A 329 -10.72 -10.49 10.69
CA ILE A 329 -10.33 -9.10 10.38
C ILE A 329 -11.56 -8.19 10.43
N ASP A 330 -12.69 -8.62 9.87
CA ASP A 330 -13.94 -7.84 9.87
C ASP A 330 -14.43 -7.56 11.30
N ALA A 331 -14.43 -8.59 12.16
CA ALA A 331 -14.77 -8.46 13.58
C ALA A 331 -13.81 -7.51 14.32
N TRP A 332 -12.49 -7.65 14.09
CA TRP A 332 -11.52 -6.75 14.69
C TRP A 332 -11.71 -5.29 14.25
N ILE A 333 -12.06 -5.05 12.98
CA ILE A 333 -12.38 -3.70 12.49
C ILE A 333 -13.62 -3.15 13.20
N ALA A 334 -14.66 -3.96 13.41
CA ALA A 334 -15.86 -3.53 14.10
C ALA A 334 -15.56 -3.06 15.54
N GLU A 335 -14.68 -3.78 16.25
CA GLU A 335 -14.26 -3.46 17.61
C GLU A 335 -13.30 -2.25 17.72
N ASN A 336 -12.53 -1.98 16.66
CA ASN A 336 -11.40 -1.03 16.72
C ASN A 336 -11.57 0.18 15.79
N ARG A 337 -12.77 0.40 15.25
CA ARG A 337 -13.07 1.64 14.52
C ARG A 337 -13.09 2.82 15.49
N PRO A 338 -12.41 3.94 15.16
CA PRO A 338 -12.54 5.15 15.96
C PRO A 338 -14.01 5.58 15.96
N ALA A 339 -14.54 5.94 17.14
CA ALA A 339 -15.86 6.53 17.25
C ALA A 339 -15.94 7.73 16.27
N PRO A 340 -17.06 7.90 15.54
CA PRO A 340 -17.19 9.04 14.65
C PRO A 340 -16.90 10.30 15.45
N ALA A 341 -15.92 11.10 14.98
CA ALA A 341 -15.54 12.33 15.64
C ALA A 341 -16.82 13.14 15.87
N GLY A 342 -17.19 13.32 17.14
CA GLY A 342 -18.37 14.06 17.55
C GLY A 342 -18.40 15.42 16.85
N THR A 343 -19.58 15.73 16.31
CA THR A 343 -19.98 16.97 15.63
C THR A 343 -19.42 18.24 16.23
#